data_AF-A0A356NXU5-F1
#
_entry.id   AF-A0A356NXU5-F1
#
_cell.length_a   1.000
_cell.length_b   1.000
_cell.length_c   1.000
_cell.angle_alpha   90.00
_cell.angle_beta   90.00
_cell.angle_gamma   90.00
#
_symmetry.space_group_name_H-M   'P 1'
#
loop_
_entity.id
_entity.type
_entity.pdbx_description
1 polymer ?
#
loop_
_entity_poly.entity_id
_entity_poly.type
_entity_poly.pdbx_seq_one_letter_code
_entity_poly.pdbx_strand_id
1 'polypeptide(L)' 'MECCGPGYASPADALKAPREKILYTIAIYTGTGIQKPDYLCTIDADPDSPTYSEVIHRLEMPGIGDELHHMGWNA' A
#
# COMPACT_ATOMS: atom_id res chain seq x y z
N MET A 1 12.31 9.04 -27.06
CA MET A 1 11.85 10.08 -26.11
C MET A 1 11.37 9.33 -24.89
N GLU A 2 12.26 9.13 -23.92
CA GLU A 2 11.89 8.51 -22.64
C GLU A 2 10.96 9.47 -21.90
N CYS A 3 9.77 8.99 -21.57
CA CYS A 3 8.82 9.70 -20.73
C CYS A 3 9.43 9.86 -19.33
N CYS A 4 9.55 11.09 -18.84
CA CYS A 4 10.23 11.44 -17.59
C CYS A 4 9.23 11.82 -16.47
N GLY A 5 8.27 10.93 -16.20
CA GLY A 5 7.38 11.01 -15.03
C GLY A 5 7.18 9.64 -14.38
N PRO A 6 6.76 9.57 -13.10
CA PRO A 6 6.49 8.30 -12.43
C PRO A 6 5.25 7.66 -13.08
N GLY A 7 5.47 6.70 -13.97
CA GLY A 7 4.37 5.98 -14.63
C GLY A 7 4.74 5.38 -15.98
N TYR A 8 3.72 4.88 -16.67
CA TYR A 8 3.85 4.23 -17.97
C TYR A 8 3.20 5.10 -19.05
N ALA A 9 3.80 5.12 -20.25
CA ALA A 9 3.29 5.93 -21.37
C ALA A 9 1.90 5.49 -21.85
N SER A 10 1.52 4.24 -21.59
CA SER A 10 0.22 3.68 -21.91
C SER A 10 -0.17 2.55 -20.95
N PRO A 11 -1.46 2.20 -20.84
CA PRO A 11 -1.89 1.00 -20.12
C PRO A 11 -1.23 -0.29 -20.66
N ALA A 12 -0.99 -0.37 -21.97
CA ALA A 12 -0.34 -1.53 -22.57
C ALA A 12 1.13 -1.67 -22.13
N ASP A 13 1.79 -0.56 -21.84
CA ASP A 13 3.15 -0.58 -21.30
C ASP A 13 3.16 -0.90 -19.80
N ALA A 14 2.14 -0.44 -19.05
CA ALA A 14 1.96 -0.81 -17.64
C ALA A 14 1.79 -2.32 -17.45
N LEU A 15 1.04 -2.99 -18.34
CA LEU A 15 0.84 -4.44 -18.28
C LEU A 15 2.13 -5.26 -18.49
N LYS A 16 3.15 -4.67 -19.13
CA LYS A 16 4.45 -5.33 -19.35
C LYS A 16 5.41 -5.13 -18.17
N ALA A 17 5.03 -4.33 -17.18
CA ALA A 17 5.85 -4.05 -16.03
C ALA A 17 6.10 -5.32 -15.19
N PRO A 18 7.18 -5.35 -14.39
CA PRO A 18 7.37 -6.38 -13.39
C PRO A 18 6.19 -6.44 -12.42
N ARG A 19 5.89 -7.65 -11.92
CA ARG A 19 4.90 -7.85 -10.86
C ARG A 19 5.36 -7.17 -9.58
N GLU A 20 4.41 -6.62 -8.84
CA GLU A 20 4.62 -6.01 -7.54
C GLU A 20 5.11 -7.05 -6.52
N LYS A 21 6.01 -6.61 -5.64
CA LYS A 21 6.55 -7.41 -4.53
C LYS A 21 6.06 -6.96 -3.17
N ILE A 22 5.51 -5.75 -3.09
CA ILE A 22 5.00 -5.14 -1.87
C ILE A 22 3.64 -4.52 -2.19
N LEU A 23 2.70 -4.69 -1.26
CA LEU A 23 1.40 -4.03 -1.28
C LEU A 23 1.28 -3.10 -0.09
N TYR A 24 0.68 -1.93 -0.33
CA TYR A 24 0.28 -1.01 0.73
C TYR A 24 -1.24 -0.96 0.78
N THR A 25 -1.80 -1.16 1.96
CA THR A 25 -3.24 -1.00 2.19
C THR A 25 -3.49 -0.32 3.52
N ILE A 26 -4.61 0.37 3.63
CA ILE A 26 -5.08 0.97 4.88
C ILE A 26 -5.81 -0.07 5.72
N ALA A 27 -5.66 0.02 7.04
CA ALA A 27 -6.41 -0.77 7.98
C ALA A 27 -6.94 0.13 9.09
N ILE A 28 -8.24 -0.04 9.38
CA ILE A 28 -8.98 0.85 10.27
C ILE A 28 -9.49 0.13 11.51
N TYR A 29 -9.42 0.82 12.64
CA TYR A 29 -10.12 0.48 13.88
C TYR A 29 -11.36 1.34 14.10
N THR A 30 -11.48 2.47 13.40
CA THR A 30 -12.68 3.32 13.43
C THR A 30 -13.94 2.48 13.16
N GLY A 31 -14.94 2.60 14.03
CA GLY A 31 -16.19 1.81 13.96
C GLY A 31 -16.11 0.38 14.55
N THR A 32 -14.93 -0.11 14.94
CA THR A 32 -14.78 -1.47 15.52
C THR A 32 -14.92 -1.51 17.06
N GLY A 33 -14.92 -0.35 17.72
CA GLY A 33 -14.87 -0.21 19.19
C GLY A 33 -13.45 -0.26 19.77
N ILE A 34 -12.43 -0.59 18.97
CA ILE A 34 -11.02 -0.58 19.39
C ILE A 34 -10.50 0.87 19.41
N GLN A 35 -9.95 1.29 20.54
CA GLN A 35 -9.37 2.63 20.73
C GLN A 35 -7.87 2.63 20.38
N LYS A 36 -7.55 2.51 19.09
CA LYS A 36 -6.18 2.57 18.56
C LYS A 36 -6.14 3.35 17.25
N PRO A 37 -4.99 3.91 16.85
CA PRO A 37 -4.84 4.54 15.55
C PRO A 37 -5.05 3.57 14.40
N ASP A 38 -5.65 4.07 13.33
CA ASP A 38 -5.61 3.41 12.03
C ASP A 38 -4.16 3.36 11.53
N TYR A 39 -3.83 2.48 10.58
CA TYR A 39 -2.45 2.33 10.12
C TYR A 39 -2.35 1.99 8.64
N LEU A 40 -1.21 2.36 8.05
CA LEU A 40 -0.77 1.87 6.75
C LEU A 40 -0.08 0.52 6.93
N CYS A 41 -0.63 -0.51 6.30
CA CYS A 41 -0.15 -1.87 6.30
C CYS A 41 0.79 -2.08 5.09
N THR A 42 2.00 -2.57 5.34
CA THR A 42 2.91 -3.05 4.30
C THR A 42 2.88 -4.57 4.28
N ILE A 43 2.50 -5.13 3.14
CA ILE A 43 2.32 -6.57 2.94
C ILE A 43 3.35 -7.04 1.92
N ASP A 44 4.00 -8.15 2.22
CA ASP A 44 4.89 -8.83 1.29
C ASP A 44 4.06 -9.66 0.30
N ALA A 45 4.24 -9.36 -0.99
CA ALA A 45 3.54 -9.99 -2.09
C ALA A 45 4.46 -10.76 -3.04
N ASP A 46 5.75 -10.92 -2.69
CA ASP A 46 6.68 -11.73 -3.47
C ASP A 46 6.56 -13.23 -3.11
N PRO A 47 6.09 -14.11 -4.01
CA PRO A 47 5.92 -15.53 -3.72
C PRO A 47 7.20 -16.28 -3.35
N ASP A 48 8.37 -15.72 -3.71
CA ASP A 48 9.67 -16.29 -3.39
C ASP A 48 10.20 -15.82 -2.03
N SER A 49 9.51 -14.91 -1.36
CA SER A 49 9.90 -14.38 -0.06
C SER A 49 9.52 -15.33 1.10
N PRO A 50 10.37 -15.47 2.14
CA PRO A 50 10.01 -16.25 3.33
C PRO A 50 8.84 -15.65 4.13
N THR A 51 8.49 -14.39 3.89
CA THR A 51 7.36 -13.67 4.52
C THR A 51 6.21 -13.43 3.54
N TYR A 52 6.15 -14.17 2.44
CA TYR A 52 5.07 -14.05 1.47
C TYR A 52 3.69 -14.15 2.13
N SER A 53 2.79 -13.22 1.79
CA SER A 53 1.43 -13.13 2.34
C SER A 53 1.34 -12.68 3.80
N GLU A 54 2.42 -12.08 4.33
CA GLU A 54 2.44 -11.53 5.70
C GLU A 54 2.43 -10.00 5.74
N VAL A 55 1.93 -9.44 6.85
CA VAL A 55 2.09 -8.02 7.18
C VAL A 55 3.48 -7.82 7.77
N ILE A 56 4.38 -7.26 6.97
CA ILE A 56 5.78 -7.05 7.34
C ILE A 56 6.03 -5.72 8.05
N HIS A 57 5.11 -4.74 7.94
CA HIS A 57 5.20 -3.48 8.67
C HIS A 57 3.83 -2.83 8.89
N ARG A 58 3.71 -2.05 9.98
CA ARG A 58 2.52 -1.26 10.34
C ARG A 58 2.96 0.14 10.72
N LEU A 59 2.58 1.14 9.92
CA LEU A 59 2.79 2.55 10.23
C LEU A 59 1.51 3.13 10.83
N GLU A 60 1.47 3.24 12.14
CA GLU A 60 0.34 3.83 12.86
C GLU A 60 0.22 5.33 12.58
N MET A 61 -1.00 5.82 12.39
CA MET A 61 -1.26 7.25 12.30
C MET A 61 -1.13 7.93 13.66
N PRO A 62 -0.87 9.24 13.70
CA PRO A 62 -0.75 9.96 14.97
C PRO A 62 -2.07 10.02 15.77
N GLY A 63 -3.23 9.94 15.08
CA GLY A 63 -4.56 10.12 15.66
C GLY A 63 -5.37 8.83 15.80
N ILE A 64 -6.27 8.79 16.80
CA ILE A 64 -7.32 7.77 16.89
C ILE A 64 -8.57 8.34 16.21
N GLY A 65 -9.22 7.52 15.38
CA GLY A 65 -10.46 7.92 14.70
C GLY A 65 -10.24 8.72 13.40
N ASP A 66 -9.06 8.61 12.79
CA ASP A 66 -8.74 9.29 11.52
C ASP A 66 -9.59 8.78 10.34
N GLU A 67 -10.15 7.57 10.44
CA GLU A 67 -10.99 6.93 9.41
C GLU A 67 -10.31 6.90 8.04
N LEU A 68 -9.11 6.28 7.98
CA LEU A 68 -8.41 6.16 6.70
C LEU A 68 -9.32 5.51 5.65
N HIS A 69 -9.36 6.10 4.45
CA HIS A 69 -10.31 5.67 3.41
C HIS A 69 -9.71 5.54 2.02
N HIS A 70 -8.95 6.54 1.59
CA HIS A 70 -8.22 6.52 0.31
C HIS A 70 -6.78 6.98 0.50
N MET A 71 -5.87 6.43 -0.28
CA MET A 71 -4.45 6.77 -0.32
C MET A 71 -3.91 6.67 -1.75
N GLY A 72 -2.81 7.35 -2.03
CA GLY A 72 -2.17 7.35 -3.34
C GLY A 72 -0.73 7.81 -3.29
N TRP A 73 -0.03 7.62 -4.40
CA TRP A 73 1.33 8.10 -4.59
C TRP A 73 1.35 9.60 -4.87
N ASN A 74 2.46 10.27 -4.53
CA ASN A 74 2.72 11.60 -5.04
C ASN A 74 2.91 11.56 -6.57
N ALA A 75 2.63 12.69 -7.23
CA ALA A 75 2.93 12.90 -8.64
C ALA A 75 4.41 13.25 -8.85
#